data_AF-M6VY51-F1
#
_entry.id   AF-M6VY51-F1
#
_cell.length_a   1.000
_cell.length_b   1.000
_cell.length_c   1.000
_cell.angle_alpha   90.00
_cell.angle_beta   90.00
_cell.angle_gamma   90.00
#
_symmetry.space_group_name_H-M   'P 1'
#
loop_
_entity.id
_entity.type
_entity.pdbx_description
1 polymer ?
#
loop_
_entity_poly.entity_id
_entity_poly.type
_entity_poly.pdbx_seq_one_letter_code
_entity_poly.pdbx_strand_id
1 'polypeptide(L)'
;MDGEGISAYRQIYSGEIEIDGSAMKSTSYSPDLEYQYIRMETKFNPGNLSVDMMNPNATRFNAEMVLGVKNYIDNLQKNVEQMFAQFSNKTNEIKEEYAQNEEIEDYQKKLYEASKENYLTAFQALPGDLKGMFEGEMGGLKGYHEQGSKYNFSQGSFKGQSGDMKKIGKAMYEGASIDDTVFGGSRELKGSVSVKGIPVEVSYGMQYLIVTSGFDISNLGYNFKLKGVGTNYVDNQLSNVNRKYTVYSEDIQNRIEKQAKAND
;
A
#
# COMPACT_ATOMS: atom_id res chain seq x y z
N MET A 1 -46.33 -15.78 20.82
CA MET A 1 -46.16 -15.01 19.56
C MET A 1 -45.37 -13.79 19.95
N ASP A 2 -44.07 -13.83 19.71
CA ASP A 2 -43.17 -12.71 20.02
C ASP A 2 -43.49 -11.56 19.07
N GLY A 3 -43.98 -10.46 19.63
CA GLY A 3 -44.40 -9.28 18.86
C GLY A 3 -43.23 -8.75 18.03
N GLU A 4 -43.46 -8.64 16.72
CA GLU A 4 -42.56 -7.99 15.77
C GLU A 4 -42.40 -6.52 16.18
N GLY A 5 -41.32 -6.22 16.91
CA GLY A 5 -40.94 -4.87 17.25
C GLY A 5 -40.52 -4.08 16.01
N ILE A 6 -40.82 -2.78 15.98
CA ILE A 6 -40.32 -1.88 14.93
C ILE A 6 -38.83 -1.63 15.22
N SER A 7 -37.96 -1.98 14.26
CA SER A 7 -36.53 -1.68 14.29
C SER A 7 -36.23 -0.60 13.25
N ALA A 8 -35.66 0.52 13.70
CA ALA A 8 -35.12 1.54 12.81
C ALA A 8 -33.59 1.42 12.80
N TYR A 9 -32.99 1.36 11.60
CA TYR A 9 -31.55 1.37 11.42
C TYR A 9 -31.17 2.61 10.60
N ARG A 10 -30.00 3.19 10.88
CA ARG A 10 -29.39 4.22 10.05
C ARG A 10 -27.94 3.82 9.78
N GLN A 11 -27.59 3.75 8.50
CA GLN A 11 -26.23 3.55 8.02
C GLN A 11 -25.83 4.86 7.34
N ILE A 12 -24.72 5.47 7.76
CA ILE A 12 -24.24 6.75 7.21
C ILE A 12 -22.98 6.45 6.39
N TYR A 13 -22.99 6.84 5.11
CA TYR A 13 -21.87 6.70 4.18
C TYR A 13 -20.99 7.96 4.27
N SER A 14 -19.71 7.77 4.63
CA SER A 14 -18.76 8.87 4.78
C SER A 14 -17.77 9.03 3.61
N GLY A 15 -17.81 8.16 2.59
CA GLY A 15 -16.88 8.17 1.43
C GLY A 15 -15.74 7.14 1.52
N GLU A 16 -14.78 7.22 0.60
CA GLU A 16 -13.49 6.50 0.61
C GLU A 16 -12.31 7.50 0.55
N ILE A 17 -11.24 7.31 1.36
CA ILE A 17 -9.79 7.64 1.18
C ILE A 17 -9.18 7.76 -0.23
N GLU A 18 -9.83 8.19 -1.31
CA GLU A 18 -9.28 7.98 -2.66
C GLU A 18 -8.08 8.91 -2.96
N ILE A 19 -6.87 8.40 -2.76
CA ILE A 19 -5.65 9.03 -3.27
C ILE A 19 -5.54 8.65 -4.75
N ASP A 20 -6.15 9.44 -5.63
CA ASP A 20 -5.91 9.38 -7.08
C ASP A 20 -4.88 10.42 -7.49
N GLY A 21 -3.65 9.98 -7.70
CA GLY A 21 -2.59 10.93 -7.99
C GLY A 21 -1.23 10.37 -8.37
N SER A 22 -0.30 11.27 -8.68
CA SER A 22 1.11 10.93 -8.82
C SER A 22 1.82 11.19 -7.50
N ALA A 23 2.48 10.16 -6.97
CA ALA A 23 3.36 10.27 -5.80
C ALA A 23 4.49 11.30 -5.96
N MET A 24 4.73 11.76 -7.20
CA MET A 24 5.76 12.74 -7.55
C MET A 24 5.24 14.18 -7.58
N LYS A 25 3.94 14.42 -7.38
CA LYS A 25 3.32 15.74 -7.53
C LYS A 25 2.40 16.07 -6.36
N SER A 26 2.72 17.14 -5.62
CA SER A 26 1.92 17.64 -4.50
C SER A 26 0.45 17.93 -4.86
N THR A 27 0.19 18.36 -6.09
CA THR A 27 -1.16 18.73 -6.56
C THR A 27 -2.06 17.54 -6.87
N SER A 28 -1.54 16.31 -6.78
CA SER A 28 -2.30 15.10 -7.14
C SER A 28 -2.91 14.38 -5.94
N TYR A 29 -2.77 14.93 -4.74
CA TYR A 29 -3.27 14.35 -3.51
C TYR A 29 -4.67 14.91 -3.23
N SER A 30 -5.72 14.13 -3.55
CA SER A 30 -7.10 14.45 -3.19
C SER A 30 -7.50 13.65 -1.94
N PRO A 31 -7.98 14.31 -0.87
CA PRO A 31 -8.59 13.62 0.26
C PRO A 31 -10.07 13.36 -0.05
N ASP A 32 -10.49 12.13 0.10
CA ASP A 32 -11.90 11.71 0.14
C ASP A 32 -12.00 10.74 1.34
N LEU A 33 -12.98 10.74 2.26
CA LEU A 33 -12.83 10.28 3.68
C LEU A 33 -13.41 8.88 4.01
N GLU A 34 -12.88 8.10 4.99
CA GLU A 34 -13.29 6.68 5.22
C GLU A 34 -14.09 6.40 6.55
N TYR A 35 -15.07 5.49 6.43
CA TYR A 35 -16.20 5.04 7.29
C TYR A 35 -16.15 5.05 8.83
N GLN A 36 -17.24 5.51 9.45
CA GLN A 36 -17.68 5.08 10.79
C GLN A 36 -19.09 4.48 10.77
N TYR A 37 -19.19 3.19 11.10
CA TYR A 37 -20.46 2.49 11.29
C TYR A 37 -20.90 2.60 12.75
N ILE A 38 -21.79 3.53 13.07
CA ILE A 38 -22.45 3.55 14.38
C ILE A 38 -23.77 2.77 14.24
N ARG A 39 -23.79 1.54 14.78
CA ARG A 39 -25.01 0.71 14.85
C ARG A 39 -25.75 1.01 16.14
N MET A 40 -26.86 1.73 16.05
CA MET A 40 -27.80 1.89 17.17
C MET A 40 -29.01 0.99 16.96
N GLU A 41 -29.18 -0.02 17.83
CA GLU A 41 -30.39 -0.85 17.86
C GLU A 41 -31.31 -0.39 18.98
N THR A 42 -32.51 0.08 18.61
CA THR A 42 -33.58 0.33 19.57
C THR A 42 -34.72 -0.64 19.28
N LYS A 43 -34.98 -1.55 20.22
CA LYS A 43 -36.06 -2.53 20.12
C LYS A 43 -37.26 -2.03 20.92
N PHE A 44 -38.32 -1.64 20.23
CA PHE A 44 -39.60 -1.33 20.88
C PHE A 44 -40.50 -2.56 20.89
N ASN A 45 -40.93 -2.98 22.08
CA ASN A 45 -41.91 -4.04 22.25
C ASN A 45 -43.19 -3.41 22.84
N PRO A 46 -44.23 -3.16 22.03
CA PRO A 46 -45.51 -2.69 22.55
C PRO A 46 -46.15 -3.86 23.29
N GLY A 47 -45.86 -4.00 24.58
CA GLY A 47 -46.46 -5.02 25.42
C GLY A 47 -47.99 -5.02 25.25
N ASN A 48 -48.52 -6.16 24.81
CA ASN A 48 -49.93 -6.55 24.75
C ASN A 48 -50.95 -5.42 24.49
N LEU A 49 -50.95 -4.87 23.27
CA LEU A 49 -52.18 -4.26 22.74
C LEU A 49 -53.15 -5.39 22.34
N SER A 50 -53.97 -5.86 23.29
CA SER A 50 -55.14 -6.69 22.96
C SER A 50 -56.26 -5.78 22.51
N VAL A 51 -56.59 -5.82 21.23
CA VAL A 51 -57.86 -5.26 20.75
C VAL A 51 -58.91 -6.32 20.99
N ASP A 52 -59.61 -6.24 22.12
CA ASP A 52 -60.73 -7.13 22.39
C ASP A 52 -61.84 -6.84 21.37
N MET A 53 -62.02 -7.73 20.39
CA MET A 53 -63.16 -7.67 19.48
C MET A 53 -64.44 -7.95 20.27
N MET A 54 -65.21 -6.90 20.57
CA MET A 54 -66.51 -7.05 21.22
C MET A 54 -67.49 -7.79 20.30
N ASN A 55 -68.21 -8.78 20.87
CA ASN A 55 -69.30 -9.46 20.17
C ASN A 55 -70.52 -8.52 20.06
N PRO A 56 -70.89 -8.08 18.84
CA PRO A 56 -71.95 -7.08 18.64
C PRO A 56 -73.35 -7.60 18.98
N ASN A 57 -73.52 -8.92 19.13
CA ASN A 57 -74.83 -9.53 19.38
C ASN A 57 -75.15 -9.73 20.87
N ALA A 58 -74.19 -9.48 21.78
CA ALA A 58 -74.34 -9.73 23.22
C ALA A 58 -74.08 -8.50 24.12
N THR A 59 -73.61 -7.39 23.54
CA THR A 59 -73.16 -6.23 24.32
C THR A 59 -74.16 -5.07 24.20
N ARG A 60 -74.84 -4.70 25.29
CA ARG A 60 -75.61 -3.45 25.35
C ARG A 60 -74.68 -2.33 25.84
N PHE A 61 -74.41 -1.34 24.99
CA PHE A 61 -73.65 -0.15 25.36
C PHE A 61 -74.33 0.56 26.54
N ASN A 62 -73.66 0.59 27.69
CA ASN A 62 -74.06 1.38 28.84
C ASN A 62 -73.02 2.49 29.12
N ALA A 63 -73.42 3.50 29.91
CA ALA A 63 -72.56 4.66 30.18
C ALA A 63 -71.24 4.29 30.85
N GLU A 64 -71.22 3.23 31.67
CA GLU A 64 -70.00 2.72 32.31
C GLU A 64 -69.00 2.14 31.32
N MET A 65 -69.46 1.41 30.30
CA MET A 65 -68.59 0.90 29.23
C MET A 65 -68.01 2.04 28.39
N VAL A 66 -68.81 3.08 28.09
CA VAL A 66 -68.31 4.27 27.37
C VAL A 66 -67.25 5.01 28.19
N LEU A 67 -67.46 5.14 29.50
CA LEU A 67 -66.47 5.73 30.41
C LEU A 67 -65.20 4.87 30.52
N GLY A 68 -65.33 3.55 30.52
CA GLY A 68 -64.20 2.61 30.49
C GLY A 68 -63.36 2.75 29.21
N VAL A 69 -64.02 2.81 28.04
CA VAL A 69 -63.36 3.03 26.74
C VAL A 69 -62.70 4.41 26.69
N LYS A 70 -63.38 5.45 27.19
CA LYS A 70 -62.79 6.79 27.28
C LYS A 70 -61.53 6.81 28.15
N ASN A 71 -61.57 6.21 29.34
CA ASN A 71 -60.39 6.13 30.21
C ASN A 71 -59.25 5.31 29.58
N TYR A 72 -59.59 4.26 28.83
CA TYR A 72 -58.61 3.50 28.07
C TYR A 72 -57.96 4.33 26.96
N ILE A 73 -58.75 5.10 26.19
CA ILE A 73 -58.26 6.03 25.17
C ILE A 73 -57.41 7.14 25.80
N ASP A 74 -57.85 7.73 26.91
CA ASP A 74 -57.11 8.77 27.63
C ASP A 74 -55.76 8.23 28.14
N ASN A 75 -55.72 7.00 28.65
CA ASN A 75 -54.46 6.34 29.04
C ASN A 75 -53.58 6.00 27.84
N LEU A 76 -54.15 5.56 26.71
CA LEU A 76 -53.40 5.35 25.48
C LEU A 76 -52.79 6.65 24.96
N GLN A 77 -53.55 7.74 24.93
CA GLN A 77 -53.06 9.05 24.52
C GLN A 77 -51.91 9.50 25.42
N LYS A 78 -52.06 9.35 26.74
CA LYS A 78 -51.02 9.70 27.72
C LYS A 78 -49.74 8.86 27.57
N ASN A 79 -49.89 7.57 27.28
CA ASN A 79 -48.76 6.67 26.99
C ASN A 79 -48.07 7.05 25.67
N VAL A 80 -48.83 7.42 24.63
CA VAL A 80 -48.29 7.89 23.35
C VAL A 80 -47.55 9.22 23.51
N GLU A 81 -48.08 10.17 24.31
CA GLU A 81 -47.40 11.44 24.61
C GLU A 81 -46.09 11.21 25.39
N GLN A 82 -46.07 10.29 26.36
CA GLN A 82 -44.85 9.89 27.05
C GLN A 82 -43.85 9.20 26.11
N MET A 83 -44.32 8.37 25.17
CA MET A 83 -43.49 7.76 24.12
C MET A 83 -42.85 8.82 23.22
N PHE A 84 -43.63 9.81 22.74
CA PHE A 84 -43.11 10.91 21.92
C PHE A 84 -42.05 11.74 22.67
N ALA A 85 -42.22 11.97 23.97
CA ALA A 85 -41.22 12.65 24.79
C ALA A 85 -39.90 11.87 24.90
N GLN A 86 -39.95 10.53 25.02
CA GLN A 86 -38.75 9.69 25.06
C GLN A 86 -38.03 9.64 23.70
N PHE A 87 -38.76 9.60 22.59
CA PHE A 87 -38.18 9.71 21.23
C PHE A 87 -37.57 11.09 20.98
N SER A 88 -38.23 12.17 21.43
CA SER A 88 -37.72 13.54 21.31
C SER A 88 -36.39 13.74 22.05
N ASN A 89 -36.15 13.01 23.15
CA ASN A 89 -34.89 13.09 23.90
C ASN A 89 -33.72 12.48 23.11
N LYS A 90 -33.96 11.44 22.31
CA LYS A 90 -32.95 10.83 21.44
C LYS A 90 -32.59 11.67 20.22
N THR A 91 -33.43 12.63 19.82
CA THR A 91 -33.11 13.58 18.73
C THR A 91 -31.89 14.45 19.06
N ASN A 92 -31.70 14.83 20.32
CA ASN A 92 -30.53 15.61 20.74
C ASN A 92 -29.27 14.74 20.83
N GLU A 93 -29.40 13.50 21.33
CA GLU A 93 -28.34 12.48 21.33
C GLU A 93 -27.85 12.21 19.89
N ILE A 94 -28.77 12.07 18.93
CA ILE A 94 -28.46 11.93 17.51
C ILE A 94 -27.75 13.18 16.96
N LYS A 95 -28.17 14.40 17.35
CA LYS A 95 -27.51 15.67 16.95
C LYS A 95 -26.09 15.82 17.53
N GLU A 96 -25.85 15.33 18.74
CA GLU A 96 -24.51 15.33 19.36
C GLU A 96 -23.58 14.31 18.67
N GLU A 97 -24.08 13.12 18.31
CA GLU A 97 -23.34 12.17 17.46
C GLU A 97 -23.04 12.74 16.06
N TYR A 98 -23.90 13.59 15.52
CA TYR A 98 -23.62 14.33 14.27
C TYR A 98 -22.42 15.28 14.40
N ALA A 99 -22.27 15.99 15.52
CA ALA A 99 -21.13 16.87 15.75
C ALA A 99 -19.81 16.09 15.91
N GLN A 100 -19.86 14.92 16.55
CA GLN A 100 -18.69 14.04 16.69
C GLN A 100 -18.18 13.51 15.34
N ASN A 101 -19.07 13.24 14.38
CA ASN A 101 -18.68 12.80 13.04
C ASN A 101 -17.95 13.89 12.24
N GLU A 102 -18.37 15.16 12.34
CA GLU A 102 -17.66 16.29 11.72
C GLU A 102 -16.25 16.46 12.32
N GLU A 103 -16.10 16.28 13.64
CA GLU A 103 -14.80 16.34 14.31
C GLU A 103 -13.84 15.23 13.86
N ILE A 104 -14.36 14.02 13.62
CA ILE A 104 -13.59 12.87 13.14
C ILE A 104 -13.13 13.09 11.69
N GLU A 105 -14.02 13.59 10.83
CA GLU A 105 -13.69 13.95 9.44
C GLU A 105 -12.59 15.02 9.40
N ASP A 106 -12.73 16.09 10.19
CA ASP A 106 -11.73 17.16 10.27
C ASP A 106 -10.40 16.66 10.84
N TYR A 107 -10.44 15.76 11.81
CA TYR A 107 -9.24 15.11 12.35
C TYR A 107 -8.50 14.27 11.29
N GLN A 108 -9.21 13.44 10.53
CA GLN A 108 -8.60 12.64 9.46
C GLN A 108 -8.03 13.51 8.33
N LYS A 109 -8.74 14.58 7.92
CA LYS A 109 -8.23 15.58 6.98
C LYS A 109 -6.93 16.22 7.48
N LYS A 110 -6.88 16.63 8.74
CA LYS A 110 -5.67 17.20 9.35
C LYS A 110 -4.50 16.22 9.39
N LEU A 111 -4.73 14.94 9.72
CA LEU A 111 -3.69 13.92 9.69
C LEU A 111 -3.12 13.69 8.29
N TYR A 112 -4.00 13.67 7.28
CA TYR A 112 -3.58 13.56 5.89
C TYR A 112 -2.76 14.78 5.44
N GLU A 113 -3.27 15.99 5.68
CA GLU A 113 -2.58 17.24 5.35
C GLU A 113 -1.20 17.32 6.02
N ALA A 114 -1.08 16.85 7.27
CA ALA A 114 0.18 16.83 8.00
C ALA A 114 1.18 15.78 7.48
N SER A 115 0.74 14.74 6.76
CA SER A 115 1.58 13.61 6.33
C SER A 115 1.88 13.57 4.83
N LYS A 116 1.04 14.18 3.98
CA LYS A 116 1.19 14.13 2.51
C LYS A 116 2.55 14.63 2.00
N GLU A 117 3.12 15.65 2.63
CA GLU A 117 4.43 16.20 2.23
C GLU A 117 5.57 15.23 2.54
N ASN A 118 5.48 14.51 3.66
CA ASN A 118 6.46 13.48 4.02
C ASN A 118 6.44 12.34 3.01
N TYR A 119 5.25 11.88 2.61
CA TYR A 119 5.11 10.85 1.58
C TYR A 119 5.63 11.30 0.22
N LEU A 120 5.26 12.51 -0.23
CA LEU A 120 5.77 13.11 -1.46
C LEU A 120 7.30 13.17 -1.46
N THR A 121 7.88 13.65 -0.37
CA THR A 121 9.34 13.76 -0.21
C THR A 121 9.99 12.38 -0.29
N ALA A 122 9.44 11.38 0.40
CA ALA A 122 9.95 10.01 0.36
C ALA A 122 9.94 9.45 -1.08
N PHE A 123 8.83 9.57 -1.80
CA PHE A 123 8.73 9.06 -3.18
C PHE A 123 9.65 9.79 -4.16
N GLN A 124 9.81 11.11 -4.01
CA GLN A 124 10.72 11.90 -4.85
C GLN A 124 12.20 11.57 -4.59
N ALA A 125 12.54 11.15 -3.37
CA ALA A 125 13.91 10.76 -3.00
C ALA A 125 14.30 9.36 -3.51
N LEU A 126 13.35 8.42 -3.62
CA LEU A 126 13.59 7.02 -4.01
C LEU A 126 14.54 6.82 -5.20
N PRO A 127 14.40 7.52 -6.34
CA PRO A 127 15.29 7.29 -7.48
C PRO A 127 16.75 7.57 -7.15
N GLY A 128 17.02 8.63 -6.38
CA GLY A 128 18.37 8.99 -5.95
C GLY A 128 18.92 8.03 -4.91
N ASP A 129 18.12 7.71 -3.90
CA ASP A 129 18.52 6.82 -2.80
C ASP A 129 18.86 5.42 -3.31
N LEU A 130 17.97 4.82 -4.11
CA LEU A 130 18.19 3.49 -4.68
C LEU A 130 19.37 3.47 -5.65
N LYS A 131 19.57 4.56 -6.41
CA LYS A 131 20.74 4.68 -7.29
C LYS A 131 22.04 4.68 -6.47
N GLY A 132 22.11 5.48 -5.41
CA GLY A 132 23.29 5.52 -4.55
C GLY A 132 23.58 4.18 -3.86
N MET A 133 22.54 3.49 -3.38
CA MET A 133 22.67 2.15 -2.81
C MET A 133 23.21 1.14 -3.84
N PHE A 134 22.64 1.13 -5.05
CA PHE A 134 23.06 0.23 -6.12
C PHE A 134 24.50 0.49 -6.57
N GLU A 135 24.88 1.76 -6.76
CA GLU A 135 26.25 2.17 -7.09
C GLU A 135 27.25 1.70 -6.02
N GLY A 136 26.87 1.80 -4.75
CA GLY A 136 27.67 1.31 -3.62
C GLY A 136 27.84 -0.22 -3.64
N GLU A 137 26.75 -0.97 -3.82
CA GLU A 137 26.76 -2.44 -3.90
C GLU A 137 27.64 -2.94 -5.06
N MET A 138 27.43 -2.38 -6.25
CA MET A 138 28.20 -2.74 -7.45
C MET A 138 29.65 -2.28 -7.35
N GLY A 139 29.91 -1.12 -6.77
CA GLY A 139 31.26 -0.64 -6.47
C GLY A 139 32.00 -1.58 -5.52
N GLY A 140 31.29 -2.12 -4.51
CA GLY A 140 31.80 -3.15 -3.61
C GLY A 140 32.17 -4.45 -4.35
N LEU A 141 31.29 -4.95 -5.22
CA LEU A 141 31.57 -6.14 -6.04
C LEU A 141 32.74 -5.93 -7.02
N LYS A 142 32.79 -4.77 -7.68
CA LYS A 142 33.93 -4.38 -8.51
C LYS A 142 35.21 -4.41 -7.69
N GLY A 143 35.21 -3.80 -6.50
CA GLY A 143 36.34 -3.81 -5.57
C GLY A 143 36.75 -5.21 -5.13
N TYR A 144 35.79 -6.10 -4.86
CA TYR A 144 36.04 -7.50 -4.49
C TYR A 144 36.80 -8.25 -5.60
N HIS A 145 36.38 -8.12 -6.87
CA HIS A 145 37.07 -8.76 -8.00
C HIS A 145 38.37 -8.05 -8.41
N GLU A 146 38.56 -6.79 -8.01
CA GLU A 146 39.80 -6.04 -8.19
C GLU A 146 40.86 -6.42 -7.14
N GLN A 147 40.44 -6.73 -5.91
CA GLN A 147 41.32 -7.17 -4.82
C GLN A 147 42.02 -8.49 -5.16
N GLY A 148 43.34 -8.46 -5.27
CA GLY A 148 44.18 -9.60 -5.64
C GLY A 148 44.63 -9.63 -7.11
N SER A 149 44.48 -8.52 -7.85
CA SER A 149 44.87 -8.38 -9.28
C SER A 149 44.10 -9.29 -10.24
N LYS A 150 42.95 -9.83 -9.82
CA LYS A 150 42.15 -10.73 -10.64
C LYS A 150 41.49 -10.04 -11.83
N TYR A 151 41.22 -8.74 -11.78
CA TYR A 151 40.73 -7.97 -12.93
C TYR A 151 41.19 -6.53 -12.81
N ASN A 152 41.56 -5.93 -13.93
CA ASN A 152 41.79 -4.49 -14.04
C ASN A 152 40.54 -3.82 -14.61
N PHE A 153 39.87 -3.00 -13.80
CA PHE A 153 38.61 -2.36 -14.15
C PHE A 153 38.80 -0.93 -14.63
N SER A 154 38.05 -0.56 -15.66
CA SER A 154 37.90 0.82 -16.11
C SER A 154 36.42 1.16 -16.29
N GLN A 155 36.04 2.37 -15.91
CA GLN A 155 34.68 2.86 -16.12
C GLN A 155 34.51 3.27 -17.58
N GLY A 156 33.36 2.96 -18.16
CA GLY A 156 33.02 3.36 -19.50
C GLY A 156 31.56 3.09 -19.85
N SER A 157 31.25 3.27 -21.13
CA SER A 157 29.93 2.98 -21.70
C SER A 157 29.84 1.52 -22.11
N PHE A 158 28.73 0.85 -21.80
CA PHE A 158 28.41 -0.51 -22.21
C PHE A 158 28.22 -0.58 -23.73
N LYS A 159 27.50 0.38 -24.31
CA LYS A 159 27.34 0.52 -25.76
C LYS A 159 28.68 0.76 -26.45
N GLY A 160 29.58 1.48 -25.80
CA GLY A 160 30.96 1.73 -26.23
C GLY A 160 31.88 0.50 -26.15
N GLN A 161 31.49 -0.57 -25.44
CA GLN A 161 32.29 -1.79 -25.39
C GLN A 161 32.33 -2.48 -26.77
N SER A 162 33.45 -3.16 -27.02
CA SER A 162 33.72 -3.88 -28.26
C SER A 162 34.27 -5.29 -27.99
N GLY A 163 34.37 -6.09 -29.06
CA GLY A 163 34.95 -7.43 -28.98
C GLY A 163 34.24 -8.38 -28.01
N ASP A 164 35.01 -9.21 -27.34
CA ASP A 164 34.49 -10.26 -26.45
C ASP A 164 33.91 -9.70 -25.16
N MET A 165 34.43 -8.56 -24.67
CA MET A 165 33.84 -7.85 -23.53
C MET A 165 32.38 -7.49 -23.82
N LYS A 166 32.07 -6.92 -25.00
CA LYS A 166 30.68 -6.61 -25.39
C LYS A 166 29.80 -7.86 -25.44
N LYS A 167 30.31 -8.96 -25.98
CA LYS A 167 29.56 -10.23 -26.09
C LYS A 167 29.23 -10.81 -24.72
N ILE A 168 30.23 -10.87 -23.84
CA ILE A 168 30.10 -11.38 -22.46
C ILE A 168 29.08 -10.53 -21.70
N GLY A 169 29.18 -9.21 -21.78
CA GLY A 169 28.19 -8.33 -21.14
C GLY A 169 26.78 -8.49 -21.69
N LYS A 170 26.63 -8.64 -23.01
CA LYS A 170 25.32 -8.88 -23.61
C LYS A 170 24.70 -10.19 -23.09
N ALA A 171 25.50 -11.24 -22.93
CA ALA A 171 25.04 -12.51 -22.39
C ALA A 171 24.67 -12.40 -20.90
N MET A 172 25.51 -11.75 -20.09
CA MET A 172 25.23 -11.55 -18.65
C MET A 172 23.93 -10.79 -18.41
N TYR A 173 23.72 -9.70 -19.16
CA TYR A 173 22.59 -8.80 -18.98
C TYR A 173 21.43 -9.08 -19.94
N GLU A 174 21.40 -10.27 -20.57
CA GLU A 174 20.26 -10.65 -21.41
C GLU A 174 18.97 -10.68 -20.58
N GLY A 175 17.94 -9.97 -21.06
CA GLY A 175 16.66 -9.81 -20.36
C GLY A 175 16.70 -8.88 -19.14
N ALA A 176 17.86 -8.29 -18.80
CA ALA A 176 17.99 -7.27 -17.76
C ALA A 176 18.20 -5.90 -18.42
N SER A 177 17.53 -4.87 -17.90
CA SER A 177 17.74 -3.48 -18.34
C SER A 177 18.79 -2.84 -17.45
N ILE A 178 20.01 -2.68 -17.95
CA ILE A 178 21.09 -1.97 -17.26
C ILE A 178 21.31 -0.60 -17.89
N ASP A 179 21.80 0.34 -17.08
CA ASP A 179 22.30 1.61 -17.60
C ASP A 179 23.55 1.39 -18.48
N ASP A 180 23.86 2.40 -19.28
CA ASP A 180 25.04 2.41 -20.14
C ASP A 180 26.35 2.52 -19.33
N THR A 181 26.31 3.05 -18.11
CA THR A 181 27.52 3.16 -17.28
C THR A 181 27.90 1.80 -16.68
N VAL A 182 29.09 1.32 -17.02
CA VAL A 182 29.64 0.04 -16.54
C VAL A 182 31.12 0.14 -16.20
N PHE A 183 31.58 -0.79 -15.35
CA PHE A 183 32.99 -1.07 -15.12
C PHE A 183 33.39 -2.32 -15.93
N GLY A 184 34.17 -2.11 -16.99
CA GLY A 184 34.75 -3.18 -17.80
C GLY A 184 36.06 -3.66 -17.18
N GLY A 185 36.07 -4.89 -16.69
CA GLY A 185 37.21 -5.58 -16.11
C GLY A 185 37.87 -6.52 -17.10
N SER A 186 39.20 -6.55 -17.13
CA SER A 186 39.96 -7.52 -17.91
C SER A 186 41.12 -8.13 -17.13
N ARG A 187 41.42 -9.40 -17.38
CA ARG A 187 42.58 -10.11 -16.82
C ARG A 187 43.23 -10.98 -17.87
N GLU A 188 44.55 -10.98 -17.86
CA GLU A 188 45.34 -11.92 -18.63
C GLU A 188 45.47 -13.25 -17.87
N LEU A 189 45.18 -14.36 -18.55
CA LEU A 189 45.39 -15.69 -18.03
C LEU A 189 46.83 -16.12 -18.28
N LYS A 190 47.61 -16.21 -17.22
CA LYS A 190 49.00 -16.68 -17.27
C LYS A 190 49.14 -17.98 -16.48
N GLY A 191 49.96 -18.88 -16.96
CA GLY A 191 50.41 -20.03 -16.19
C GLY A 191 51.84 -20.41 -16.54
N SER A 192 52.44 -21.29 -15.74
CA SER A 192 53.83 -21.70 -15.91
C SER A 192 53.88 -23.13 -16.40
N VAL A 193 54.59 -23.36 -17.51
CA VAL A 193 54.87 -24.69 -18.03
C VAL A 193 56.38 -24.93 -17.94
N SER A 194 56.79 -26.09 -17.43
CA SER A 194 58.20 -26.47 -17.39
C SER A 194 58.58 -27.17 -18.69
N VAL A 195 59.45 -26.54 -19.49
CA VAL A 195 60.03 -27.16 -20.69
C VAL A 195 61.47 -27.54 -20.37
N LYS A 196 61.74 -28.85 -20.26
CA LYS A 196 63.07 -29.40 -19.90
C LYS A 196 63.64 -28.82 -18.58
N GLY A 197 62.79 -28.53 -17.60
CA GLY A 197 63.21 -27.99 -16.30
C GLY A 197 63.29 -26.47 -16.23
N ILE A 198 63.06 -25.75 -17.33
CA ILE A 198 62.99 -24.28 -17.35
C ILE A 198 61.52 -23.86 -17.26
N PRO A 199 61.11 -23.08 -16.24
CA PRO A 199 59.77 -22.54 -16.17
C PRO A 199 59.59 -21.47 -17.25
N VAL A 200 58.60 -21.66 -18.11
CA VAL A 200 58.19 -20.70 -19.14
C VAL A 200 56.80 -20.20 -18.79
N GLU A 201 56.62 -18.89 -18.67
CA GLU A 201 55.31 -18.26 -18.53
C GLU A 201 54.61 -18.29 -19.89
N VAL A 202 53.39 -18.83 -19.90
CA VAL A 202 52.54 -18.90 -21.09
C VAL A 202 51.26 -18.13 -20.79
N SER A 203 50.91 -17.23 -21.70
CA SER A 203 49.62 -16.54 -21.71
C SER A 203 48.61 -17.37 -22.50
N TYR A 204 47.50 -17.72 -21.87
CA TYR A 204 46.42 -18.54 -22.45
C TYR A 204 45.25 -17.71 -22.96
N GLY A 205 45.29 -16.38 -22.81
CA GLY A 205 44.28 -15.46 -23.33
C GLY A 205 43.82 -14.41 -22.33
N MET A 206 42.75 -13.72 -22.68
CA MET A 206 42.14 -12.66 -21.87
C MET A 206 40.76 -13.08 -21.37
N GLN A 207 40.45 -12.73 -20.13
CA GLN A 207 39.12 -12.83 -19.53
C GLN A 207 38.55 -11.45 -19.30
N TYR A 208 37.22 -11.38 -19.38
CA TYR A 208 36.48 -10.15 -19.20
C TYR A 208 35.34 -10.34 -18.21
N LEU A 209 35.10 -9.31 -17.41
CA LEU A 209 33.99 -9.22 -16.49
C LEU A 209 33.40 -7.81 -16.61
N ILE A 210 32.08 -7.67 -16.55
CA ILE A 210 31.43 -6.36 -16.61
C ILE A 210 30.53 -6.23 -15.40
N VAL A 211 30.80 -5.20 -14.59
CA VAL A 211 29.97 -4.83 -13.45
C VAL A 211 29.22 -3.56 -13.84
N THR A 212 27.89 -3.61 -13.88
CA THR A 212 27.09 -2.40 -14.12
C THR A 212 27.14 -1.49 -12.90
N SER A 213 27.19 -0.18 -13.10
CA SER A 213 27.11 0.78 -12.00
C SER A 213 25.83 1.58 -12.03
N GLY A 214 25.09 1.57 -13.13
CA GLY A 214 23.94 2.44 -13.27
C GLY A 214 22.63 1.75 -12.93
N PHE A 215 21.76 2.56 -12.35
CA PHE A 215 20.46 2.17 -11.85
C PHE A 215 19.44 3.20 -12.29
N ASP A 216 18.30 2.72 -12.79
CA ASP A 216 17.13 3.52 -13.08
C ASP A 216 15.93 2.85 -12.43
N ILE A 217 15.19 3.60 -11.61
CA ILE A 217 14.02 3.09 -10.89
C ILE A 217 12.92 2.56 -11.83
N SER A 218 12.88 3.02 -13.09
CA SER A 218 11.98 2.49 -14.11
C SER A 218 12.25 1.02 -14.43
N ASN A 219 13.49 0.54 -14.23
CA ASN A 219 13.84 -0.87 -14.38
C ASN A 219 13.14 -1.77 -13.35
N LEU A 220 12.60 -1.21 -12.25
CA LEU A 220 11.81 -1.96 -11.27
C LEU A 220 10.35 -2.19 -11.73
N GLY A 221 9.95 -1.64 -12.88
CA GLY A 221 8.57 -1.71 -13.37
C GLY A 221 7.59 -1.13 -12.35
N TYR A 222 8.00 -0.06 -11.66
CA TYR A 222 7.19 0.60 -10.64
C TYR A 222 6.36 1.74 -11.26
N ASN A 223 5.12 1.88 -10.80
CA ASN A 223 4.23 2.93 -11.25
C ASN A 223 4.01 3.92 -10.09
N PHE A 224 4.42 5.17 -10.28
CA PHE A 224 4.23 6.24 -9.30
C PHE A 224 2.80 6.79 -9.27
N LYS A 225 1.88 6.24 -10.07
CA LYS A 225 0.44 6.49 -9.91
C LYS A 225 -0.04 5.75 -8.67
N LEU A 226 -0.46 6.52 -7.68
CA LEU A 226 -1.20 6.02 -6.53
C LEU A 226 -2.68 5.99 -6.92
N LYS A 227 -3.30 4.83 -6.76
CA LYS A 227 -4.74 4.61 -6.82
C LYS A 227 -5.07 3.68 -5.67
N GLY A 228 -5.47 4.24 -4.53
CA GLY A 228 -5.72 3.44 -3.35
C GLY A 228 -6.27 4.24 -2.18
N VAL A 229 -6.90 3.53 -1.25
CA VAL A 229 -7.62 4.08 -0.11
C VAL A 229 -6.69 4.11 1.12
N GLY A 230 -6.45 5.29 1.71
CA GLY A 230 -5.79 5.46 3.01
C GLY A 230 -4.24 5.43 3.02
N THR A 231 -3.64 5.81 4.17
CA THR A 231 -2.17 5.92 4.37
C THR A 231 -1.44 4.57 4.29
N ASN A 232 -2.10 3.47 4.69
CA ASN A 232 -1.57 2.10 4.56
C ASN A 232 -1.23 1.74 3.10
N TYR A 233 -1.93 2.32 2.12
CA TYR A 233 -1.62 2.08 0.72
C TYR A 233 -0.22 2.62 0.35
N VAL A 234 0.13 3.81 0.84
CA VAL A 234 1.43 4.44 0.56
C VAL A 234 2.59 3.65 1.14
N ASP A 235 2.49 3.24 2.41
CA ASP A 235 3.56 2.44 3.05
C ASP A 235 3.73 1.08 2.36
N ASN A 236 2.62 0.44 1.95
CA ASN A 236 2.66 -0.77 1.14
C ASN A 236 3.34 -0.56 -0.21
N GLN A 237 3.10 0.58 -0.86
CA GLN A 237 3.75 0.94 -2.12
C GLN A 237 5.26 1.13 -1.96
N LEU A 238 5.71 1.85 -0.91
CA LEU A 238 7.13 2.01 -0.60
C LEU A 238 7.80 0.66 -0.31
N SER A 239 7.16 -0.19 0.50
CA SER A 239 7.64 -1.54 0.80
C SER A 239 7.75 -2.40 -0.47
N ASN A 240 6.79 -2.29 -1.39
CA ASN A 240 6.83 -3.00 -2.67
C ASN A 240 8.00 -2.56 -3.57
N VAL A 241 8.33 -1.26 -3.60
CA VAL A 241 9.50 -0.76 -4.34
C VAL A 241 10.77 -1.38 -3.77
N ASN A 242 10.93 -1.36 -2.44
CA ASN A 242 12.11 -1.92 -1.77
C ASN A 242 12.28 -3.41 -2.05
N ARG A 243 11.19 -4.19 -1.97
CA ARG A 243 11.24 -5.62 -2.29
C ARG A 243 11.66 -5.87 -3.74
N LYS A 244 11.12 -5.10 -4.70
CA LYS A 244 11.50 -5.20 -6.11
C LYS A 244 12.96 -4.83 -6.34
N TYR A 245 13.44 -3.79 -5.66
CA TYR A 245 14.85 -3.40 -5.68
C TYR A 245 15.75 -4.55 -5.20
N THR A 246 15.44 -5.17 -4.05
CA THR A 246 16.23 -6.29 -3.51
C THR A 246 16.34 -7.43 -4.52
N VAL A 247 15.21 -7.87 -5.09
CA VAL A 247 15.20 -8.96 -6.09
C VAL A 247 16.01 -8.60 -7.34
N TYR A 248 15.87 -7.36 -7.82
CA TYR A 248 16.62 -6.88 -8.98
C TYR A 248 18.13 -6.84 -8.71
N SER A 249 18.55 -6.28 -7.56
CA SER A 249 19.96 -6.23 -7.20
C SER A 249 20.54 -7.64 -7.06
N GLU A 250 19.87 -8.53 -6.33
CA GLU A 250 20.31 -9.92 -6.17
C GLU A 250 20.46 -10.66 -7.51
N ASP A 251 19.56 -10.48 -8.47
CA ASP A 251 19.69 -11.07 -9.81
C ASP A 251 20.96 -10.58 -10.53
N ILE A 252 21.22 -9.27 -10.50
CA ILE A 252 22.40 -8.67 -11.11
C ILE A 252 23.70 -9.18 -10.45
N GLN A 253 23.75 -9.19 -9.11
CA GLN A 253 24.89 -9.72 -8.38
C GLN A 253 25.15 -11.19 -8.73
N ASN A 254 24.10 -12.02 -8.77
CA ASN A 254 24.20 -13.43 -9.12
C ASN A 254 24.72 -13.67 -10.55
N ARG A 255 24.35 -12.81 -11.52
CA ARG A 255 24.85 -12.90 -12.90
C ARG A 255 26.35 -12.60 -12.97
N ILE A 256 26.80 -11.56 -12.28
CA ILE A 256 28.22 -11.19 -12.19
C ILE A 256 29.02 -12.35 -11.56
N GLU A 257 28.55 -12.89 -10.45
CA GLU A 257 29.19 -14.00 -9.75
C GLU A 257 29.28 -15.27 -10.61
N LYS A 258 28.22 -15.60 -11.35
CA LYS A 258 28.23 -16.73 -12.29
C LYS A 258 29.25 -16.53 -13.40
N GLN A 259 29.35 -15.33 -13.96
CA GLN A 259 30.34 -15.04 -14.99
C GLN A 259 31.76 -15.09 -14.44
N ALA A 260 32.00 -14.51 -13.26
CA ALA A 260 33.30 -14.56 -12.61
C ALA A 260 33.78 -16.00 -12.38
N LYS A 261 32.87 -16.88 -11.93
CA LYS A 261 33.15 -18.33 -11.75
C LYS A 261 33.32 -19.10 -13.04
N ALA A 262 32.62 -18.72 -14.11
CA ALA A 262 32.80 -19.34 -15.43
C ALA A 262 34.14 -18.95 -16.07
N ASN A 263 34.72 -17.84 -15.62
CA ASN A 263 36.04 -17.41 -16.02
C ASN A 263 37.13 -18.12 -15.17
N ASP A 264 37.01 -18.23 -13.85
CA ASP A 264 38.04 -18.91 -13.03
C ASP A 264 38.29 -20.41 -13.42
#